data_AF-F3G884-F1
#
_entry.id   AF-F3G884-F1
#
_cell.length_a   1.000
_cell.length_b   1.000
_cell.length_c   1.000
_cell.angle_alpha   90.00
_cell.angle_beta   90.00
_cell.angle_gamma   90.00
#
_symmetry.space_group_name_H-M   'P 1'
#
loop_
_entity.id
_entity.type
_entity.pdbx_description
1 polymer ?
#
loop_
_entity_poly.entity_id
_entity_poly.type
_entity_poly.pdbx_seq_one_letter_code
_entity_poly.pdbx_strand_id
1 'polypeptide(L)'
;MADANRLLGHLQAQDFTKPKNIVIKDQDRSGEQNKKLHASLTDISRQVEHAGRKWDVLIWKRLLTAAWLREAGDQPQLIPAVDGHGFDVVYERTSKLTVAQCASQLEWIAAF
;
A
#
# COMPACT_ATOMS: atom_id res chain seq x y z
N MET A 1 8.10 21.81 20.60
CA MET A 1 8.83 23.06 20.29
C MET A 1 9.80 22.88 19.12
N ALA A 2 10.67 21.86 19.11
CA ALA A 2 11.63 21.64 18.01
C ALA A 2 10.96 21.34 16.64
N ASP A 3 9.94 20.49 16.61
CA ASP A 3 9.28 20.09 15.35
C ASP A 3 8.43 21.20 14.75
N ALA A 4 7.80 22.04 15.58
CA ALA A 4 7.05 23.22 15.14
C ALA A 4 7.97 24.24 14.44
N ASN A 5 9.17 24.47 14.99
CA ASN A 5 10.16 25.34 14.37
C ASN A 5 10.69 24.77 13.05
N ARG A 6 10.88 23.44 12.95
CA ARG A 6 11.22 22.77 11.68
C ARG A 6 10.14 22.95 10.61
N LEU A 7 8.88 22.74 10.99
CA LEU A 7 7.74 22.92 10.07
C LEU A 7 7.69 24.37 9.54
N LEU A 8 7.82 25.35 10.43
CA LEU A 8 7.83 26.77 10.06
C LEU A 8 8.96 27.08 9.07
N GLY A 9 10.16 26.53 9.27
CA GLY A 9 11.27 26.68 8.33
C GLY A 9 10.98 26.09 6.95
N HIS A 10 10.35 24.91 6.88
CA HIS A 10 9.94 24.30 5.61
C HIS A 10 8.86 25.10 4.87
N LEU A 11 7.92 25.71 5.61
CA LEU A 11 6.89 26.56 5.03
C LEU A 11 7.49 27.85 4.47
N GLN A 12 8.40 28.50 5.21
CA GLN A 12 9.04 29.73 4.75
C GLN A 12 9.95 29.54 3.53
N ALA A 13 10.53 28.35 3.36
CA ALA A 13 11.37 28.02 2.22
C ALA A 13 10.58 27.60 0.95
N GLN A 14 9.26 27.39 1.06
CA GLN A 14 8.44 26.97 -0.07
C GLN A 14 7.92 28.16 -0.88
N ASP A 15 8.07 28.08 -2.19
CA ASP A 15 7.47 29.03 -3.12
C ASP A 15 5.99 28.71 -3.34
N PHE A 16 5.10 29.51 -2.76
CA PHE A 16 3.64 29.40 -2.88
C PHE A 16 3.03 30.16 -4.06
N THR A 17 3.84 30.63 -5.02
CA THR A 17 3.32 31.25 -6.26
C THR A 17 2.48 30.28 -7.11
N LYS A 18 2.65 28.97 -6.92
CA LYS A 18 1.79 27.91 -7.47
C LYS A 18 0.93 27.27 -6.38
N PRO A 19 -0.29 26.81 -6.70
CA PRO A 19 -1.15 26.17 -5.71
C PRO A 19 -0.51 24.90 -5.16
N LYS A 20 -0.44 24.81 -3.84
CA LYS A 20 0.06 23.63 -3.10
C LYS A 20 -1.01 23.18 -2.11
N ASN A 21 -1.15 21.87 -1.95
CA ASN A 21 -2.00 21.28 -0.93
C ASN A 21 -1.12 20.90 0.27
N ILE A 22 -1.39 21.51 1.43
CA ILE A 22 -0.74 21.18 2.70
C ILE A 22 -1.74 20.41 3.55
N VAL A 23 -1.37 19.21 3.96
CA VAL A 23 -2.24 18.32 4.73
C VAL A 23 -1.59 18.06 6.08
N ILE A 24 -2.21 18.57 7.15
CA ILE A 24 -1.83 18.27 8.53
C ILE A 24 -2.83 17.23 9.02
N LYS A 25 -2.31 16.07 9.43
CA LYS A 25 -3.07 14.96 10.00
C LYS A 25 -2.35 14.48 11.23
N ASP A 26 -3.11 13.93 12.16
CA ASP A 26 -2.53 13.20 13.28
C ASP A 26 -1.64 12.07 12.76
N GLN A 27 -0.64 11.68 13.56
CA GLN A 27 0.21 10.55 13.22
C GLN A 27 -0.63 9.28 13.24
N ASP A 28 -1.19 8.94 12.08
CA ASP A 28 -1.92 7.70 11.95
C ASP A 28 -0.93 6.55 12.17
N ARG A 29 -1.29 5.63 13.08
CA ARG A 29 -0.59 4.34 13.20
C ARG A 29 -0.52 3.61 11.84
N SER A 30 -1.45 3.92 10.93
CA SER A 30 -1.47 3.43 9.54
C SER A 30 -0.25 3.85 8.72
N GLY A 31 0.40 4.98 9.02
CA GLY A 31 1.57 5.47 8.29
C GLY A 31 2.80 4.60 8.49
N GLU A 32 3.05 4.16 9.73
CA GLU A 32 4.13 3.21 10.04
C GLU A 32 3.82 1.82 9.50
N GLN A 33 2.57 1.35 9.62
CA GLN A 33 2.14 0.08 9.03
C GLN A 33 2.31 0.08 7.51
N ASN A 34 1.91 1.15 6.83
CA ASN A 34 2.11 1.28 5.38
C ASN A 34 3.58 1.28 5.01
N LYS A 35 4.43 1.99 5.75
CA LYS A 35 5.90 1.95 5.52
C LYS A 35 6.44 0.54 5.66
N LYS A 36 6.05 -0.19 6.72
CA LYS A 36 6.43 -1.59 6.93
C LYS A 36 5.94 -2.47 5.79
N LEU A 37 4.69 -2.31 5.36
CA LEU A 37 4.09 -3.08 4.27
C LEU A 37 4.90 -2.88 2.98
N HIS A 38 5.19 -1.62 2.64
CA HIS A 38 5.98 -1.31 1.46
C HIS A 38 7.42 -1.86 1.53
N ALA A 39 8.04 -1.85 2.72
CA ALA A 39 9.36 -2.43 2.92
C ALA A 39 9.33 -3.96 2.70
N SER A 40 8.42 -4.68 3.36
CA SER A 40 8.27 -6.14 3.20
C SER A 40 8.01 -6.53 1.75
N LEU A 41 7.14 -5.81 1.05
CA LEU A 41 6.87 -6.05 -0.38
C LEU A 41 8.10 -5.80 -1.27
N THR A 42 8.91 -4.80 -0.92
CA THR A 42 10.17 -4.51 -1.64
C THR A 42 11.17 -5.64 -1.45
N ASP A 43 11.26 -6.18 -0.24
CA ASP A 43 12.17 -7.28 0.08
C ASP A 43 11.74 -8.56 -0.66
N ILE A 44 10.44 -8.86 -0.68
CA ILE A 44 9.89 -10.00 -1.44
C ILE A 44 10.14 -9.83 -2.95
N SER A 45 9.91 -8.63 -3.50
CA SER A 45 10.15 -8.34 -4.92
C SER A 45 11.60 -8.61 -5.36
N ARG A 46 12.56 -8.41 -4.45
CA ARG A 46 14.00 -8.65 -4.73
C ARG A 46 14.38 -10.12 -4.58
N GLN A 47 13.75 -10.84 -3.67
CA GLN A 47 14.17 -12.18 -3.25
C GLN A 47 13.41 -13.30 -3.94
N VAL A 48 12.12 -13.10 -4.22
CA VAL A 48 11.22 -14.18 -4.64
C VAL A 48 10.92 -14.11 -6.14
N GLU A 49 11.05 -15.27 -6.78
CA GLU A 49 10.57 -15.50 -8.14
C GLU A 49 9.22 -16.21 -8.10
N HIS A 50 8.27 -15.80 -8.94
CA HIS A 50 6.96 -16.43 -9.02
C HIS A 50 6.52 -16.53 -10.48
N ALA A 51 5.96 -17.67 -10.88
CA ALA A 51 5.59 -17.95 -12.27
C ALA A 51 6.75 -17.72 -13.27
N GLY A 52 7.96 -18.13 -12.89
CA GLY A 52 9.15 -18.08 -13.76
C GLY A 52 9.75 -16.68 -13.98
N ARG A 53 9.37 -15.68 -13.18
CA ARG A 53 9.95 -14.34 -13.23
C ARG A 53 9.86 -13.59 -11.91
N LYS A 54 10.71 -12.57 -11.75
CA LYS A 54 10.56 -11.58 -10.69
C LYS A 54 9.48 -10.57 -11.05
N TRP A 55 8.74 -10.16 -10.03
CA TRP A 55 7.67 -9.17 -10.15
C TRP A 55 8.03 -7.91 -9.38
N ASP A 56 7.49 -6.78 -9.83
CA ASP A 56 7.65 -5.52 -9.11
C ASP A 56 6.82 -5.53 -7.81
N VAL A 57 7.08 -4.52 -6.98
CA VAL A 57 6.40 -4.35 -5.69
C VAL A 57 4.88 -4.20 -5.86
N LEU A 58 4.42 -3.60 -6.96
CA LEU A 58 2.99 -3.37 -7.19
C LEU A 58 2.25 -4.68 -7.50
N ILE A 59 2.87 -5.57 -8.27
CA ILE A 59 2.33 -6.87 -8.61
C ILE A 59 2.39 -7.78 -7.38
N TRP A 60 3.49 -7.80 -6.63
CA TRP A 60 3.57 -8.55 -5.37
C TRP A 60 2.50 -8.09 -4.36
N LYS A 61 2.24 -6.78 -4.28
CA LYS A 61 1.14 -6.25 -3.47
C LYS A 61 -0.19 -6.89 -3.86
N ARG A 62 -0.50 -6.98 -5.16
CA ARG A 62 -1.75 -7.59 -5.66
C ARG A 62 -1.80 -9.09 -5.33
N LEU A 63 -0.72 -9.82 -5.58
CA LEU A 63 -0.65 -11.27 -5.36
C LEU A 63 -0.85 -11.64 -3.88
N LEU A 64 -0.13 -10.97 -2.98
CA LEU A 64 -0.19 -11.26 -1.54
C LEU A 64 -1.51 -10.78 -0.93
N THR A 65 -2.03 -9.63 -1.37
CA THR A 65 -3.38 -9.20 -0.97
C THR A 65 -4.43 -10.21 -1.42
N ALA A 66 -4.33 -10.73 -2.64
CA ALA A 66 -5.25 -11.76 -3.14
C ALA A 66 -5.24 -13.02 -2.28
N ALA A 67 -4.05 -13.49 -1.91
CA ALA A 67 -3.88 -14.70 -1.11
C ALA A 67 -4.40 -14.50 0.32
N TRP A 68 -4.02 -13.41 0.96
CA TRP A 68 -4.52 -13.04 2.29
C TRP A 68 -6.05 -12.92 2.33
N LEU A 69 -6.67 -12.24 1.35
CA LEU A 69 -8.13 -12.12 1.30
C LEU A 69 -8.81 -13.48 1.18
N ARG A 70 -8.30 -14.38 0.33
CA ARG A 70 -8.85 -15.74 0.18
C ARG A 70 -8.80 -16.53 1.48
N GLU A 71 -7.72 -16.38 2.26
CA GLU A 71 -7.61 -17.01 3.58
C GLU A 71 -8.54 -16.38 4.61
N ALA A 72 -8.78 -15.07 4.52
CA ALA A 72 -9.76 -14.37 5.36
C ALA A 72 -11.22 -14.69 5.00
N GLY A 73 -11.46 -15.50 3.97
CA GLY A 73 -12.80 -15.85 3.47
C GLY A 73 -13.38 -14.88 2.44
N ASP A 74 -12.63 -13.83 2.09
CA ASP A 74 -12.99 -12.87 1.06
C ASP A 74 -12.50 -13.33 -0.32
N GLN A 75 -13.33 -13.18 -1.33
CA GLN A 75 -12.97 -13.56 -2.70
C GLN A 75 -12.85 -12.32 -3.60
N PRO A 76 -11.67 -12.09 -4.21
CA PRO A 76 -11.56 -11.05 -5.23
C PRO A 76 -12.45 -11.39 -6.43
N GLN A 77 -13.03 -10.36 -7.04
CA GLN A 77 -13.94 -10.52 -8.16
C GLN A 77 -13.16 -10.58 -9.47
N LEU A 78 -13.39 -11.62 -10.27
CA LEU A 78 -12.90 -11.68 -11.65
C LEU A 78 -14.00 -11.16 -12.56
N ILE A 79 -13.80 -10.00 -13.18
CA ILE A 79 -14.77 -9.36 -14.05
C ILE A 79 -14.22 -9.23 -15.47
N PRO A 80 -15.05 -9.28 -16.52
CA PRO A 80 -14.61 -8.94 -17.88
C PRO A 80 -14.03 -7.52 -17.93
N ALA A 81 -12.92 -7.37 -18.66
CA ALA A 81 -12.29 -6.07 -18.83
C ALA A 81 -13.25 -5.09 -19.55
N VAL A 82 -13.25 -3.84 -19.13
CA VAL A 82 -14.17 -2.81 -19.67
C VAL A 82 -13.93 -2.53 -21.15
N ASP A 83 -12.71 -2.75 -21.65
CA ASP A 83 -12.35 -2.64 -23.06
C ASP A 83 -12.69 -3.91 -23.89
N GLY A 84 -13.24 -4.95 -23.25
CA GLY A 84 -13.56 -6.23 -23.87
C GLY A 84 -12.36 -7.14 -24.12
N HIS A 85 -11.16 -6.75 -23.69
CA HIS A 85 -9.92 -7.49 -23.95
C HIS A 85 -9.38 -8.17 -22.69
N GLY A 86 -10.12 -9.18 -22.23
CA GLY A 86 -9.69 -10.08 -21.15
C GLY A 86 -10.47 -9.90 -19.86
N PHE A 87 -9.79 -9.99 -18.73
CA PHE A 87 -10.39 -9.99 -17.41
C PHE A 87 -9.58 -9.16 -16.42
N ASP A 88 -10.28 -8.47 -15.55
CA ASP A 88 -9.72 -7.75 -14.41
C ASP A 88 -10.02 -8.50 -13.12
N VAL A 89 -9.00 -8.61 -12.26
CA VAL A 89 -9.18 -9.04 -10.89
C VAL A 89 -9.35 -7.81 -10.02
N VAL A 90 -10.56 -7.60 -9.50
CA VAL A 90 -10.91 -6.52 -8.60
C VAL A 90 -10.81 -6.99 -7.16
N TYR A 91 -9.89 -6.36 -6.43
CA TYR A 91 -9.69 -6.57 -5.01
C TYR A 91 -10.48 -5.55 -4.19
N GLU A 92 -10.85 -5.91 -2.97
CA GLU A 92 -11.31 -4.93 -1.98
C GLU A 92 -10.24 -3.85 -1.79
N ARG A 93 -10.66 -2.59 -1.61
CA ARG A 93 -9.71 -1.47 -1.62
C ARG A 93 -8.79 -1.54 -0.41
N THR A 94 -7.50 -1.84 -0.62
CA THR A 94 -6.51 -1.83 0.47
C THR A 94 -6.43 -0.48 1.19
N SER A 95 -6.77 0.61 0.49
CA SER A 95 -6.81 1.98 1.04
C SER A 95 -7.97 2.23 2.01
N LYS A 96 -8.94 1.30 2.11
CA LYS A 96 -10.03 1.33 3.07
C LYS A 96 -9.86 0.31 4.19
N LEU A 97 -8.75 -0.45 4.22
CA LEU A 97 -8.50 -1.40 5.28
C LEU A 97 -8.41 -0.66 6.62
N THR A 98 -9.06 -1.23 7.62
CA THR A 98 -8.88 -0.82 9.00
C THR A 98 -7.45 -1.08 9.47
N VAL A 99 -7.03 -0.42 10.54
CA VAL A 99 -5.71 -0.65 11.18
C VAL A 99 -5.51 -2.11 11.56
N ALA A 100 -6.58 -2.80 12.01
CA ALA A 100 -6.54 -4.21 12.37
C ALA A 100 -6.34 -5.11 11.16
N GLN A 101 -7.05 -4.84 10.05
CA GLN A 101 -6.87 -5.58 8.80
C GLN A 101 -5.48 -5.37 8.20
N CYS A 102 -4.94 -4.15 8.27
CA CYS A 102 -3.57 -3.87 7.81
C CYS A 102 -2.53 -4.62 8.66
N ALA A 103 -2.72 -4.70 9.98
CA ALA A 103 -1.87 -5.50 10.86
C ALA A 103 -1.94 -7.00 10.51
N SER A 104 -3.16 -7.55 10.34
CA SER A 104 -3.35 -8.94 9.93
C SER A 104 -2.69 -9.24 8.57
N GLN A 105 -2.83 -8.34 7.59
CA GLN A 105 -2.17 -8.47 6.30
C GLN A 105 -0.64 -8.48 6.45
N LEU A 106 -0.09 -7.60 7.29
CA LEU A 106 1.35 -7.53 7.56
C LEU A 106 1.88 -8.82 8.19
N GLU A 107 1.16 -9.37 9.16
CA GLU A 107 1.50 -10.65 9.80
C GLU A 107 1.47 -11.78 8.78
N TRP A 108 0.45 -11.81 7.91
CA TRP A 108 0.35 -12.79 6.84
C TRP A 108 1.53 -12.69 5.86
N ILE A 109 1.88 -11.48 5.43
CA ILE A 109 3.03 -11.24 4.53
C ILE A 109 4.36 -11.62 5.19
N ALA A 110 4.50 -11.45 6.50
CA ALA A 110 5.70 -11.87 7.22
C ALA A 110 5.82 -13.39 7.36
N ALA A 111 4.71 -14.13 7.25
CA ALA A 111 4.68 -15.59 7.27
C ALA A 111 4.88 -16.22 5.88
N PHE A 112 4.61 -15.46 4.80
CA PHE A 112 4.86 -15.84 3.42
C PHE A 112 6.36 -15.87 3.10
#